data_AF-A0A817HP61-F1
#
_entry.id   AF-A0A817HP61-F1
#
_cell.length_a   1.000
_cell.length_b   1.000
_cell.length_c   1.000
_cell.angle_alpha   90.00
_cell.angle_beta   90.00
_cell.angle_gamma   90.00
#
_symmetry.space_group_name_H-M   'P 1'
#
loop_
_entity.id
_entity.type
_entity.pdbx_description
1 polymer ?
#
loop_
_entity_poly.entity_id
_entity_poly.type
_entity_poly.pdbx_seq_one_letter_code
_entity_poly.pdbx_strand_id
1 'polypeptide(L)'
;MALENYDIYYFILILKTLYNLTVDLPNLTHSYAIQEEEEEAHLMRLVSILRELLLCFGPNDDKQMELRNHIINLLTNMPKTCFEELLSPAVLEDDNGSEEHNGKNMEAINIILRFLDHRITKTEGSKNTKEALLPVLQLLILMCQANRTIRKFCRQFILPPLGDEVLNLPTEGQKLRNKLTRMMTNPNSELKTLSAKLLFVLCKESVDRLIKYTGYGNAAGLLYDFGLLGPQHNTNKEQYSSDSDESDTEAYKRIREQYGPLYEDLCFSIDSVTGRANVIRHEDPMQGWSVERKMVEVDKLVNSLDQAINHGIIKPMVMDSSGNPVPAESVLQLREANLKNIHHQDDLRASESSDDEGDGGQIMANKSK
;
A
#
# COMPACT_ATOMS: atom_id res chain seq x y z
N MET A 1 18.96 17.42 -24.36
CA MET A 1 20.19 17.31 -25.17
C MET A 1 20.11 16.01 -25.98
N ALA A 2 20.33 16.05 -27.29
CA ALA A 2 20.37 14.84 -28.12
C ALA A 2 21.79 14.26 -28.11
N LEU A 3 21.94 13.00 -27.72
CA LEU A 3 23.26 12.34 -27.63
C LEU A 3 23.57 11.60 -28.93
N GLU A 4 24.81 11.69 -29.41
CA GLU A 4 25.25 10.89 -30.54
C GLU A 4 25.51 9.43 -30.14
N ASN A 5 25.50 8.53 -31.13
CA ASN A 5 25.71 7.10 -30.91
C ASN A 5 27.04 6.75 -30.22
N TYR A 6 28.08 7.57 -30.47
CA TYR A 6 29.41 7.37 -29.90
C TYR A 6 29.41 7.76 -28.41
N ASP A 7 28.83 8.92 -28.07
CA ASP A 7 28.77 9.43 -26.70
C ASP A 7 28.07 8.45 -25.75
N ILE A 8 26.95 7.86 -26.19
CA ILE A 8 26.20 6.87 -25.38
C ILE A 8 27.06 5.66 -25.02
N TYR A 9 27.90 5.19 -25.95
CA TYR A 9 28.77 4.05 -25.68
C TYR A 9 29.79 4.36 -24.58
N TYR A 10 30.41 5.56 -24.61
CA TYR A 10 31.31 6.01 -23.55
C TYR A 10 30.58 6.17 -22.21
N PHE A 11 29.40 6.79 -22.22
CA PHE A 11 28.60 6.92 -21.00
C PHE A 11 28.26 5.55 -20.41
N ILE A 12 27.85 4.57 -21.23
CA ILE A 12 27.56 3.22 -20.75
C ILE A 12 28.81 2.56 -20.15
N LEU A 13 29.99 2.70 -20.76
CA LEU A 13 31.23 2.17 -20.22
C LEU A 13 31.57 2.80 -18.86
N ILE A 14 31.46 4.13 -18.75
CA ILE A 14 31.69 4.86 -17.49
C ILE A 14 30.68 4.45 -16.42
N LEU A 15 29.40 4.28 -16.77
CA LEU A 15 28.38 3.83 -15.82
C LEU A 15 28.64 2.41 -15.33
N LYS A 16 29.13 1.51 -16.20
CA LYS A 16 29.51 0.15 -15.82
C LYS A 16 30.71 0.15 -14.87
N THR A 17 31.73 0.96 -15.12
CA THR A 17 32.88 1.07 -14.22
C THR A 17 32.49 1.67 -12.88
N LEU A 18 31.69 2.74 -12.88
CA LEU A 18 31.15 3.34 -11.66
C LEU A 18 30.28 2.38 -10.87
N TYR A 19 29.42 1.59 -11.54
CA TYR A 19 28.61 0.57 -10.86
C TYR A 19 29.50 -0.42 -10.13
N ASN A 20 30.52 -0.96 -10.80
CA ASN A 20 31.45 -1.92 -10.20
C ASN A 20 32.23 -1.34 -9.01
N LEU A 21 32.60 -0.06 -9.06
CA LEU A 21 33.28 0.62 -7.97
C LEU A 21 32.36 0.92 -6.78
N THR A 22 31.05 1.00 -7.01
CA THR A 22 30.07 1.42 -6.01
C THR A 22 29.23 0.28 -5.43
N VAL A 23 29.40 -0.97 -5.88
CA VAL A 23 28.61 -2.12 -5.40
C VAL A 23 28.66 -2.28 -3.88
N ASP A 24 29.81 -1.98 -3.26
CA ASP A 24 30.03 -2.19 -1.83
C ASP A 24 29.62 -0.99 -0.95
N LEU A 25 29.34 0.18 -1.53
CA LEU A 25 28.96 1.40 -0.79
C LEU A 25 27.78 1.20 0.20
N PRO A 26 26.69 0.49 -0.16
CA PRO A 26 25.58 0.24 0.76
C PRO A 26 25.95 -0.56 2.02
N ASN A 27 27.06 -1.31 1.99
CA ASN A 27 27.53 -2.09 3.12
C ASN A 27 28.53 -1.31 4.00
N LEU A 28 29.20 -0.29 3.43
CA LEU A 28 30.21 0.51 4.13
C LEU A 28 29.63 1.65 4.98
N THR A 29 28.39 2.06 4.74
CA THR A 29 27.72 3.21 5.39
C THR A 29 27.49 3.04 6.90
N HIS A 30 27.86 1.89 7.49
CA HIS A 30 27.75 1.63 8.92
C HIS A 30 29.04 1.87 9.73
N SER A 31 30.18 2.22 9.12
CA SER A 31 31.49 2.05 9.79
C SER A 31 32.44 3.25 9.94
N TYR A 32 32.32 4.41 9.26
CA TYR A 32 33.39 5.43 9.33
C TYR A 32 32.93 6.91 9.19
N ALA A 33 32.65 7.55 10.32
CA ALA A 33 31.99 8.87 10.43
C ALA A 33 32.86 10.15 10.19
N ILE A 34 34.00 10.09 9.51
CA ILE A 34 34.88 11.30 9.34
C ILE A 34 35.32 11.56 7.88
N GLN A 35 35.14 10.61 6.95
CA GLN A 35 35.32 10.85 5.50
C GLN A 35 33.99 11.05 4.74
N GLU A 36 32.86 11.01 5.47
CA GLU A 36 31.51 10.95 4.89
C GLU A 36 31.09 12.24 4.15
N GLU A 37 31.47 13.44 4.59
CA GLU A 37 30.84 14.68 4.08
C GLU A 37 31.30 15.08 2.66
N GLU A 38 32.61 14.96 2.35
CA GLU A 38 33.13 15.24 1.00
C GLU A 38 32.73 14.13 0.01
N GLU A 39 32.78 12.87 0.44
CA GLU A 39 32.32 11.74 -0.35
C GLU A 39 30.82 11.81 -0.62
N GLU A 40 30.01 12.17 0.37
CA GLU A 40 28.57 12.38 0.22
C GLU A 40 28.26 13.52 -0.75
N ALA A 41 29.02 14.63 -0.71
CA ALA A 41 28.89 15.71 -1.67
C ALA A 41 29.20 15.26 -3.11
N HIS A 42 30.21 14.40 -3.29
CA HIS A 42 30.51 13.80 -4.59
C HIS A 42 29.40 12.86 -5.08
N LEU A 43 28.80 12.07 -4.19
CA LEU A 43 27.67 11.19 -4.52
C LEU A 43 26.41 12.00 -4.87
N MET A 44 26.12 13.09 -4.15
CA MET A 44 25.03 14.01 -4.48
C MET A 44 25.22 14.61 -5.88
N ARG A 45 26.44 15.08 -6.18
CA ARG A 45 26.78 15.60 -7.52
C ARG A 45 26.63 14.53 -8.60
N LEU A 46 27.04 13.29 -8.32
CA LEU A 46 26.86 12.17 -9.24
C LEU A 46 25.37 11.91 -9.52
N VAL A 47 24.51 11.89 -8.50
CA VAL A 47 23.05 11.72 -8.69
C VAL A 47 22.46 12.85 -9.54
N SER A 48 22.88 14.09 -9.32
CA SER A 48 22.49 15.23 -10.17
C SER A 48 22.88 15.02 -11.64
N ILE A 49 24.09 14.51 -11.93
CA ILE A 49 24.52 14.18 -13.30
C ILE A 49 23.67 13.01 -13.87
N LEU A 50 23.39 11.99 -13.06
CA LEU A 50 22.57 10.85 -13.49
C LEU A 50 21.14 11.28 -13.82
N ARG A 51 20.58 12.24 -13.08
CA ARG A 51 19.28 12.86 -13.39
C ARG A 51 19.30 13.50 -14.78
N GLU A 52 20.31 14.31 -15.08
CA GLU A 52 20.45 14.94 -16.41
C GLU A 52 20.59 13.89 -17.51
N LEU A 53 21.36 12.83 -17.28
CA LEU A 53 21.51 11.72 -18.23
C LEU A 53 20.20 10.92 -18.44
N LEU A 54 19.33 10.80 -17.43
CA LEU A 54 18.01 10.17 -17.59
C LEU A 54 17.08 10.96 -18.52
N LEU A 55 17.18 12.30 -18.46
CA LEU A 55 16.41 13.25 -19.27
C LEU A 55 16.93 13.37 -20.71
N CYS A 56 18.11 12.84 -21.01
CA CYS A 56 18.67 12.86 -22.36
C CYS A 56 17.91 11.95 -23.33
N PHE A 57 17.88 12.39 -24.60
CA PHE A 57 17.31 11.62 -25.71
C PHE A 57 18.44 10.89 -26.44
N GLY A 58 18.28 9.57 -26.56
CA GLY A 58 19.16 8.75 -27.38
C GLY A 58 18.78 8.83 -28.86
N PRO A 59 19.67 8.39 -29.76
CA PRO A 59 19.41 8.34 -31.20
C PRO A 59 18.45 7.21 -31.58
N ASN A 60 18.25 6.22 -30.70
CA ASN A 60 17.30 5.12 -30.85
C ASN A 60 16.74 4.73 -29.48
N ASP A 61 15.47 4.29 -29.45
CA ASP A 61 14.76 3.88 -28.23
C ASP A 61 15.49 2.75 -27.51
N ASP A 62 16.04 1.77 -28.25
CA ASP A 62 16.77 0.63 -27.64
C ASP A 62 18.02 1.09 -26.88
N LYS A 63 18.82 1.98 -27.47
CA LYS A 63 20.04 2.52 -26.83
C LYS A 63 19.70 3.43 -25.66
N GLN A 64 18.61 4.19 -25.76
CA GLN A 64 18.12 5.00 -24.66
C GLN A 64 17.67 4.12 -23.49
N MET A 65 16.99 3.01 -23.75
CA MET A 65 16.61 2.04 -22.73
C MET A 65 17.81 1.33 -22.10
N GLU A 66 18.86 1.04 -22.87
CA GLU A 66 20.12 0.48 -22.36
C GLU A 66 20.82 1.47 -21.43
N LEU A 67 20.95 2.74 -21.85
CA LEU A 67 21.53 3.79 -21.03
C LEU A 67 20.76 3.96 -19.70
N ARG A 68 19.43 4.08 -19.77
CA ARG A 68 18.56 4.19 -18.59
C ARG A 68 18.70 2.99 -17.64
N ASN A 69 18.88 1.78 -18.19
CA ASN A 69 19.11 0.58 -17.38
C ASN A 69 20.41 0.68 -16.56
N HIS A 70 21.50 1.13 -17.18
CA HIS A 70 22.77 1.30 -16.48
C HIS A 70 22.73 2.43 -15.44
N ILE A 71 22.00 3.52 -15.73
CA ILE A 71 21.78 4.59 -14.76
C ILE A 71 20.98 4.06 -13.55
N ILE A 72 19.89 3.32 -13.78
CA ILE A 72 19.08 2.75 -12.70
C ILE A 72 19.91 1.80 -11.83
N ASN A 73 20.71 0.93 -12.43
CA ASN A 73 21.60 0.04 -11.69
C ASN A 73 22.62 0.81 -10.85
N LEU A 74 23.16 1.92 -11.35
CA LEU A 74 24.07 2.74 -10.55
C LEU A 74 23.34 3.43 -9.39
N LEU A 75 22.12 3.94 -9.63
CA LEU A 75 21.30 4.58 -8.60
C LEU A 75 20.90 3.62 -7.46
N THR A 76 20.82 2.30 -7.68
CA THR A 76 20.53 1.35 -6.58
C THR A 76 21.63 1.28 -5.53
N ASN A 77 22.85 1.69 -5.88
CA ASN A 77 24.00 1.68 -4.98
C ASN A 77 24.13 2.99 -4.18
N MET A 78 23.35 4.03 -4.53
CA MET A 78 23.45 5.35 -3.92
C MET A 78 22.78 5.37 -2.54
N PRO A 79 23.33 6.12 -1.57
CA PRO A 79 22.73 6.26 -0.25
C PRO A 79 21.42 7.04 -0.32
N LYS A 80 20.56 6.81 0.68
CA LYS A 80 19.20 7.39 0.71
C LYS A 80 19.19 8.92 0.72
N THR A 81 20.22 9.54 1.29
CA THR A 81 20.35 11.01 1.40
C THR A 81 20.47 11.67 0.03
N CYS A 82 21.12 11.03 -0.94
CA CYS A 82 21.33 11.62 -2.26
C CYS A 82 20.09 11.63 -3.17
N PHE A 83 19.01 10.92 -2.85
CA PHE A 83 17.83 10.88 -3.73
C PHE A 83 17.04 12.19 -3.79
N GLU A 84 17.30 13.15 -2.89
CA GLU A 84 16.74 14.49 -3.02
C GLU A 84 17.23 15.21 -4.28
N GLU A 85 18.47 14.93 -4.72
CA GLU A 85 19.06 15.50 -5.95
C GLU A 85 18.35 15.04 -7.23
N LEU A 86 17.54 13.98 -7.19
CA LEU A 86 16.70 13.60 -8.32
C LEU A 86 15.55 14.59 -8.56
N LEU A 87 15.25 15.44 -7.58
CA LEU A 87 14.20 16.45 -7.67
C LEU A 87 14.79 17.80 -8.08
N SER A 88 14.19 18.43 -9.08
CA SER A 88 14.48 19.84 -9.42
C SER A 88 13.35 20.74 -8.91
N PRO A 89 13.63 22.00 -8.52
CA PRO A 89 12.58 23.00 -8.35
C PRO A 89 11.78 23.11 -9.66
N ALA A 90 10.45 23.17 -9.57
CA ALA A 90 9.63 23.47 -10.74
C ALA A 90 9.94 24.91 -11.19
N VAL A 91 10.35 25.09 -12.44
CA VAL A 91 10.51 26.42 -13.03
C VAL A 91 9.13 26.89 -13.45
N LEU A 92 8.66 28.01 -12.87
CA LEU A 92 7.31 28.57 -13.02
C LEU A 92 6.94 29.01 -14.46
N GLU A 93 7.73 28.70 -15.48
CA GLU A 93 7.61 29.33 -16.81
C GLU A 93 7.30 28.39 -17.98
N ASP A 94 7.23 27.06 -17.80
CA ASP A 94 6.88 26.15 -18.90
C ASP A 94 5.45 25.61 -18.78
N ASP A 95 4.52 26.26 -19.52
CA ASP A 95 3.14 25.83 -19.82
C ASP A 95 3.10 24.56 -20.73
N ASN A 96 4.15 23.74 -20.68
CA ASN A 96 4.38 22.58 -21.56
C ASN A 96 4.48 21.29 -20.73
N GLY A 97 3.41 20.93 -20.02
CA GLY A 97 3.19 19.56 -19.56
C GLY A 97 4.27 18.96 -18.66
N SER A 98 5.04 19.77 -17.94
CA SER A 98 5.97 19.32 -16.90
C SER A 98 5.17 18.57 -15.82
N GLU A 99 5.59 17.34 -15.51
CA GLU A 99 4.96 16.56 -14.45
C GLU A 99 5.40 17.11 -13.09
N GLU A 100 4.69 18.12 -12.63
CA GLU A 100 4.96 18.82 -11.38
C GLU A 100 4.16 18.22 -10.22
N HIS A 101 4.82 18.04 -9.09
CA HIS A 101 4.17 17.60 -7.84
C HIS A 101 4.75 18.36 -6.65
N ASN A 102 3.89 19.06 -5.90
CA ASN A 102 4.28 19.91 -4.78
C ASN A 102 5.38 20.95 -5.13
N GLY A 103 5.33 21.53 -6.33
CA GLY A 103 6.31 22.54 -6.78
C GLY A 103 7.71 21.98 -7.08
N LYS A 104 7.85 20.65 -7.21
CA LYS A 104 9.07 19.98 -7.67
C LYS A 104 8.79 19.30 -9.02
N ASN A 105 9.76 19.36 -9.93
CA ASN A 105 9.74 18.63 -11.19
C ASN A 105 10.00 17.14 -10.91
N MET A 106 9.07 16.28 -11.35
CA MET A 106 9.10 14.82 -11.16
C MET A 106 9.43 14.04 -12.44
N GLU A 107 9.86 14.70 -13.51
CA GLU A 107 10.07 14.10 -14.83
C GLU A 107 11.05 12.93 -14.80
N ALA A 108 12.16 13.04 -14.06
CA ALA A 108 13.12 11.96 -13.89
C ALA A 108 12.49 10.72 -13.23
N ILE A 109 11.61 10.93 -12.25
CA ILE A 109 10.91 9.86 -11.54
C ILE A 109 9.86 9.22 -12.43
N ASN A 110 9.14 10.02 -13.21
CA ASN A 110 8.21 9.50 -14.21
C ASN A 110 8.91 8.65 -15.27
N ILE A 111 10.08 9.06 -15.74
CA ILE A 111 10.88 8.25 -16.67
C ILE A 111 11.20 6.87 -16.05
N ILE A 112 11.56 6.83 -14.77
CA ILE A 112 11.81 5.56 -14.05
C ILE A 112 10.53 4.73 -13.92
N LEU A 113 9.38 5.34 -13.62
CA LEU A 113 8.08 4.66 -13.52
C LEU A 113 7.62 4.09 -14.88
N ARG A 114 7.75 4.87 -15.95
CA ARG A 114 7.46 4.41 -17.33
C ARG A 114 8.44 3.34 -17.79
N PHE A 115 9.70 3.43 -17.38
CA PHE A 115 10.69 2.38 -17.60
C PHE A 115 10.29 1.08 -16.91
N LEU A 116 9.81 1.13 -15.66
CA LEU A 116 9.27 -0.04 -14.97
C LEU A 116 8.08 -0.64 -15.73
N ASP A 117 7.09 0.16 -16.11
CA ASP A 117 5.90 -0.34 -16.80
C ASP A 117 6.24 -0.98 -18.16
N HIS A 118 7.14 -0.35 -18.92
CA HIS A 118 7.65 -0.90 -20.18
C HIS A 118 8.39 -2.23 -19.96
N ARG A 119 9.27 -2.29 -18.94
CA ARG A 119 10.03 -3.50 -18.60
C ARG A 119 9.14 -4.66 -18.15
N ILE A 120 8.13 -4.40 -17.32
CA ILE A 120 7.18 -5.44 -16.91
C ILE A 120 6.48 -5.99 -18.16
N THR A 121 5.93 -5.12 -19.00
CA THR A 121 5.20 -5.52 -20.23
C THR A 121 6.08 -6.33 -21.18
N LYS A 122 7.34 -5.91 -21.41
CA LYS A 122 8.27 -6.59 -22.33
C LYS A 122 8.79 -7.92 -21.80
N THR A 123 8.85 -8.07 -20.48
CA THR A 123 9.48 -9.23 -19.84
C THR A 123 8.44 -10.24 -19.31
N GLU A 124 7.13 -9.97 -19.39
CA GLU A 124 6.07 -10.95 -19.08
C GLU A 124 6.32 -12.27 -19.86
N GLY A 125 6.60 -13.36 -19.13
CA GLY A 125 6.86 -14.69 -19.70
C GLY A 125 8.31 -14.99 -20.10
N SER A 126 9.26 -14.07 -19.92
CA SER A 126 10.68 -14.27 -20.25
C SER A 126 11.50 -14.81 -19.07
N LYS A 127 12.55 -15.58 -19.37
CA LYS A 127 13.50 -16.12 -18.37
C LYS A 127 14.34 -15.04 -17.68
N ASN A 128 14.53 -13.89 -18.32
CA ASN A 128 15.36 -12.79 -17.81
C ASN A 128 14.55 -11.71 -17.04
N THR A 129 13.33 -12.04 -16.62
CA THR A 129 12.45 -11.16 -15.81
C THR A 129 13.11 -10.65 -14.54
N LYS A 130 13.83 -11.55 -13.85
CA LYS A 130 14.45 -11.25 -12.56
C LYS A 130 15.48 -10.12 -12.68
N GLU A 131 16.51 -10.33 -13.49
CA GLU A 131 17.64 -9.40 -13.62
C GLU A 131 17.23 -8.03 -14.17
N ALA A 132 16.20 -8.00 -15.01
CA ALA A 132 15.71 -6.76 -15.60
C ALA A 132 14.85 -5.92 -14.66
N LEU A 133 14.15 -6.53 -13.69
CA LEU A 133 13.16 -5.84 -12.85
C LEU A 133 13.66 -5.53 -11.44
N LEU A 134 14.54 -6.37 -10.87
CA LEU A 134 15.01 -6.20 -9.50
C LEU A 134 15.62 -4.80 -9.24
N PRO A 135 16.54 -4.28 -10.09
CA PRO A 135 17.17 -2.99 -9.81
C PRO A 135 16.17 -1.83 -9.80
N VAL A 136 15.21 -1.83 -10.74
CA VAL A 136 14.19 -0.79 -10.84
C VAL A 136 13.25 -0.80 -9.63
N LEU A 137 12.79 -1.99 -9.23
CA LEU A 137 11.92 -2.15 -8.05
C LEU A 137 12.65 -1.72 -6.78
N GLN A 138 13.91 -2.13 -6.62
CA GLN A 138 14.73 -1.76 -5.46
C GLN A 138 14.94 -0.25 -5.39
N LEU A 139 15.28 0.39 -6.52
CA LEU A 139 15.46 1.83 -6.61
C LEU A 139 14.18 2.58 -6.19
N LEU A 140 13.02 2.18 -6.72
CA LEU A 140 11.74 2.81 -6.35
C LEU A 140 11.42 2.68 -4.86
N ILE A 141 11.70 1.53 -4.24
CA ILE A 141 11.53 1.32 -2.80
C ILE A 141 12.43 2.29 -2.03
N LEU A 142 13.71 2.37 -2.38
CA LEU A 142 14.68 3.24 -1.70
C LEU A 142 14.29 4.72 -1.82
N MET A 143 13.91 5.17 -3.02
CA MET A 143 13.48 6.55 -3.26
C MET A 143 12.18 6.88 -2.48
N CYS A 144 11.20 5.97 -2.45
CA CYS A 144 9.94 6.19 -1.72
C CYS A 144 10.13 6.18 -0.20
N GLN A 145 11.11 5.44 0.31
CA GLN A 145 11.48 5.48 1.73
C GLN A 145 12.25 6.76 2.08
N ALA A 146 13.14 7.21 1.20
CA ALA A 146 13.96 8.39 1.42
C ALA A 146 13.17 9.70 1.39
N ASN A 147 12.23 9.86 0.45
CA ASN A 147 11.58 11.15 0.22
C ASN A 147 10.04 11.04 0.17
N ARG A 148 9.35 11.79 1.06
CA ARG A 148 7.88 11.82 1.14
C ARG A 148 7.23 12.29 -0.16
N THR A 149 7.81 13.26 -0.85
CA THR A 149 7.25 13.84 -2.08
C THR A 149 7.31 12.82 -3.21
N ILE A 150 8.45 12.12 -3.36
CA ILE A 150 8.60 11.01 -4.31
C ILE A 150 7.55 9.93 -4.06
N ARG A 151 7.40 9.50 -2.80
CA ARG A 151 6.41 8.49 -2.43
C ARG A 151 4.97 8.92 -2.79
N LYS A 152 4.60 10.18 -2.54
CA LYS A 152 3.27 10.70 -2.88
C LYS A 152 3.04 10.69 -4.40
N PHE A 153 4.03 11.11 -5.19
CA PHE A 153 3.98 11.07 -6.65
C PHE A 153 3.87 9.63 -7.18
N CYS A 154 4.74 8.73 -6.72
CA CYS A 154 4.68 7.32 -7.09
C CYS A 154 3.35 6.66 -6.68
N ARG A 155 2.77 7.03 -5.52
CA ARG A 155 1.45 6.56 -5.10
C ARG A 155 0.37 7.01 -6.07
N GLN A 156 0.36 8.27 -6.50
CA GLN A 156 -0.64 8.75 -7.46
C GLN A 156 -0.55 8.03 -8.81
N PHE A 157 0.66 7.70 -9.26
CA PHE A 157 0.87 7.00 -10.52
C PHE A 157 0.54 5.49 -10.44
N ILE A 158 1.02 4.81 -9.39
CA ILE A 158 0.89 3.35 -9.24
C ILE A 158 -0.46 2.97 -8.62
N LEU A 159 -0.90 3.69 -7.59
CA LEU A 159 -2.11 3.46 -6.79
C LEU A 159 -3.04 4.69 -6.84
N PRO A 160 -3.53 5.08 -8.04
CA PRO A 160 -4.50 6.15 -8.13
C PRO A 160 -5.75 5.81 -7.31
N PRO A 161 -6.50 6.82 -6.84
CA PRO A 161 -7.75 6.60 -6.13
C PRO A 161 -8.65 5.69 -6.98
N LEU A 162 -9.19 4.68 -6.31
CA LEU A 162 -10.01 3.66 -6.96
C LEU A 162 -11.30 4.31 -7.48
N GLY A 163 -11.69 4.00 -8.72
CA GLY A 163 -12.97 4.40 -9.33
C GLY A 163 -13.88 3.18 -9.52
N ASP A 164 -14.43 3.00 -10.71
CA ASP A 164 -15.30 1.85 -11.03
C ASP A 164 -14.55 0.50 -11.07
N GLU A 165 -13.22 0.54 -11.14
CA GLU A 165 -12.32 -0.63 -11.21
C GLU A 165 -12.30 -1.48 -9.94
N VAL A 166 -12.95 -1.05 -8.86
CA VAL A 166 -13.12 -1.82 -7.62
C VAL A 166 -13.97 -3.08 -7.86
N LEU A 167 -14.78 -3.08 -8.92
CA LEU A 167 -15.63 -4.22 -9.29
C LEU A 167 -14.85 -5.38 -9.92
N ASN A 168 -13.62 -5.17 -10.36
CA ASN A 168 -12.76 -6.18 -10.97
C ASN A 168 -11.72 -6.69 -9.97
N LEU A 169 -11.11 -7.85 -10.25
CA LEU A 169 -10.04 -8.34 -9.39
C LEU A 169 -8.83 -7.39 -9.42
N PRO A 170 -8.14 -7.16 -8.29
CA PRO A 170 -6.92 -6.35 -8.27
C PRO A 170 -5.83 -6.83 -9.25
N THR A 171 -5.82 -8.12 -9.60
CA THR A 171 -4.90 -8.73 -10.57
C THR A 171 -5.32 -8.54 -12.03
N GLU A 172 -6.59 -8.19 -12.29
CA GLU A 172 -7.16 -8.04 -13.62
C GLU A 172 -7.02 -6.59 -14.10
N GLY A 173 -6.36 -6.41 -15.25
CA GLY A 173 -6.16 -5.10 -15.88
C GLY A 173 -4.74 -4.87 -16.39
N GLN A 174 -4.54 -3.77 -17.10
CA GLN A 174 -3.26 -3.40 -17.71
C GLN A 174 -2.56 -2.22 -17.04
N LYS A 175 -3.15 -1.68 -15.96
CA LYS A 175 -2.49 -0.64 -15.17
C LYS A 175 -1.31 -1.23 -14.39
N LEU A 176 -0.37 -0.37 -14.01
CA LEU A 176 0.80 -0.74 -13.23
C LEU A 176 0.43 -1.38 -11.88
N ARG A 177 -0.66 -0.92 -11.23
CA ARG A 177 -1.24 -1.58 -10.04
C ARG A 177 -1.50 -3.07 -10.28
N ASN A 178 -2.20 -3.39 -11.36
CA ASN A 178 -2.63 -4.77 -11.64
C ASN A 178 -1.42 -5.65 -11.94
N LYS A 179 -0.49 -5.14 -12.76
CA LYS A 179 0.78 -5.79 -13.08
C LYS A 179 1.59 -6.10 -11.82
N LEU A 180 1.77 -5.13 -10.93
CA LEU A 180 2.49 -5.32 -9.66
C LEU A 180 1.76 -6.27 -8.71
N THR A 181 0.42 -6.22 -8.66
CA THR A 181 -0.38 -7.13 -7.82
C THR A 181 -0.25 -8.58 -8.31
N ARG A 182 -0.24 -8.82 -9.63
CA ARG A 182 0.09 -10.14 -10.20
C ARG A 182 1.50 -10.59 -9.87
N MET A 183 2.45 -9.65 -9.79
CA MET A 183 3.84 -9.97 -9.43
C MET A 183 3.98 -10.42 -7.97
N MET A 184 3.07 -10.05 -7.06
CA MET A 184 3.06 -10.55 -5.68
C MET A 184 2.83 -12.07 -5.60
N THR A 185 2.23 -12.67 -6.62
CA THR A 185 1.97 -14.11 -6.70
C THR A 185 2.90 -14.82 -7.70
N ASN A 186 4.01 -14.19 -8.10
CA ASN A 186 5.00 -14.78 -9.00
C ASN A 186 5.75 -15.94 -8.31
N PRO A 187 6.11 -17.03 -9.04
CA PRO A 187 6.90 -18.13 -8.47
C PRO A 187 8.29 -17.70 -7.95
N ASN A 188 8.83 -16.58 -8.42
CA ASN A 188 10.10 -16.05 -7.94
C ASN A 188 9.91 -15.27 -6.62
N SER A 189 10.47 -15.82 -5.53
CA SER A 189 10.36 -15.26 -4.18
C SER A 189 10.91 -13.83 -4.05
N GLU A 190 11.99 -13.49 -4.76
CA GLU A 190 12.59 -12.15 -4.69
C GLU A 190 11.70 -11.10 -5.36
N LEU A 191 11.17 -11.41 -6.56
CA LEU A 191 10.24 -10.52 -7.25
C LEU A 191 8.95 -10.35 -6.46
N LYS A 192 8.40 -11.44 -5.89
CA LYS A 192 7.25 -11.38 -4.97
C LYS A 192 7.53 -10.40 -3.83
N THR A 193 8.66 -10.58 -3.15
CA THR A 193 9.01 -9.80 -1.95
C THR A 193 9.20 -8.32 -2.29
N LEU A 194 9.95 -7.99 -3.35
CA LEU A 194 10.16 -6.59 -3.73
C LEU A 194 8.90 -5.90 -4.23
N SER A 195 8.09 -6.58 -5.05
CA SER A 195 6.83 -5.99 -5.55
C SER A 195 5.88 -5.65 -4.41
N ALA A 196 5.77 -6.58 -3.47
CA ALA A 196 4.95 -6.45 -2.29
C ALA A 196 5.49 -5.37 -1.33
N LYS A 197 6.82 -5.30 -1.13
CA LYS A 197 7.49 -4.24 -0.36
C LYS A 197 7.27 -2.85 -0.97
N LEU A 198 7.34 -2.71 -2.29
CA LEU A 198 7.06 -1.45 -2.98
C LEU A 198 5.63 -0.97 -2.71
N LEU A 199 4.64 -1.84 -2.89
CA LEU A 199 3.24 -1.51 -2.61
C LEU A 199 3.00 -1.17 -1.14
N PHE A 200 3.65 -1.88 -0.22
CA PHE A 200 3.56 -1.62 1.21
C PHE A 200 4.13 -0.24 1.60
N VAL A 201 5.30 0.14 1.07
CA VAL A 201 5.89 1.47 1.27
C VAL A 201 4.98 2.58 0.72
N LEU A 202 4.41 2.39 -0.47
CA LEU A 202 3.45 3.35 -1.07
C LEU A 202 2.16 3.49 -0.23
N CYS A 203 1.80 2.45 0.50
CA CYS A 203 0.69 2.41 1.45
C CYS A 203 1.03 2.96 2.84
N LYS A 204 2.16 3.65 3.02
CA LYS A 204 2.65 4.13 4.33
C LYS A 204 2.78 2.99 5.34
N GLU A 205 3.14 1.79 4.87
CA GLU A 205 3.31 0.59 5.70
C GLU A 205 2.03 0.22 6.49
N SER A 206 0.87 0.61 5.97
CA SER A 206 -0.44 0.27 6.52
C SER A 206 -1.00 -0.99 5.86
N VAL A 207 -1.28 -1.99 6.68
CA VAL A 207 -1.88 -3.28 6.26
C VAL A 207 -3.27 -3.05 5.64
N ASP A 208 -4.12 -2.25 6.29
CA ASP A 208 -5.48 -1.98 5.80
C ASP A 208 -5.48 -1.31 4.43
N ARG A 209 -4.58 -0.34 4.23
CA ARG A 209 -4.42 0.33 2.93
C ARG A 209 -3.91 -0.65 1.89
N LEU A 210 -2.94 -1.50 2.22
CA LEU A 210 -2.44 -2.52 1.29
C LEU A 210 -3.57 -3.46 0.85
N ILE A 211 -4.31 -4.04 1.80
CA ILE A 211 -5.42 -4.96 1.53
C ILE A 211 -6.47 -4.32 0.61
N LYS A 212 -6.79 -3.05 0.82
CA LYS A 212 -7.75 -2.31 -0.03
C LYS A 212 -7.37 -2.30 -1.51
N TYR A 213 -6.07 -2.18 -1.83
CA TYR A 213 -5.61 -2.09 -3.22
C TYR A 213 -5.23 -3.44 -3.84
N THR A 214 -4.82 -4.42 -3.03
CA THR A 214 -4.30 -5.71 -3.53
C THR A 214 -5.23 -6.89 -3.27
N GLY A 215 -6.16 -6.77 -2.31
CA GLY A 215 -6.91 -7.89 -1.73
C GLY A 215 -6.08 -8.70 -0.74
N TYR A 216 -6.72 -9.23 0.32
CA TYR A 216 -6.03 -10.00 1.36
C TYR A 216 -5.41 -11.28 0.81
N GLY A 217 -6.04 -11.97 -0.14
CA GLY A 217 -5.52 -13.21 -0.72
C GLY A 217 -4.14 -13.03 -1.37
N ASN A 218 -3.91 -11.89 -2.04
CA ASN A 218 -2.61 -11.56 -2.63
C ASN A 218 -1.61 -11.05 -1.58
N ALA A 219 -2.09 -10.33 -0.56
CA ALA A 219 -1.26 -9.76 0.51
C ALA A 219 -0.88 -10.76 1.61
N ALA A 220 -1.66 -11.82 1.84
CA ALA A 220 -1.52 -12.72 2.98
C ALA A 220 -0.11 -13.34 3.07
N GLY A 221 0.45 -13.75 1.94
CA GLY A 221 1.81 -14.29 1.89
C GLY A 221 2.86 -13.26 2.32
N LEU A 222 2.71 -12.00 1.92
CA LEU A 222 3.59 -10.91 2.37
C LEU A 222 3.42 -10.62 3.86
N LEU A 223 2.16 -10.52 4.31
CA LEU A 223 1.85 -10.23 5.71
C LEU A 223 2.41 -11.31 6.64
N TYR A 224 2.40 -12.56 6.20
CA TYR A 224 3.07 -13.65 6.90
C TYR A 224 4.59 -13.46 6.93
N ASP A 225 5.21 -13.23 5.76
CA ASP A 225 6.66 -13.08 5.61
C ASP A 225 7.20 -11.89 6.43
N PHE A 226 6.40 -10.83 6.62
CA PHE A 226 6.74 -9.66 7.44
C PHE A 226 6.29 -9.76 8.90
N GLY A 227 5.66 -10.86 9.33
CA GLY A 227 5.18 -11.04 10.70
C GLY A 227 4.01 -10.12 11.10
N LEU A 228 3.26 -9.63 10.12
CA LEU A 228 2.19 -8.62 10.26
C LEU A 228 0.80 -9.24 10.52
N LEU A 229 0.69 -10.56 10.58
CA LEU A 229 -0.58 -11.27 10.81
C LEU A 229 -0.99 -11.39 12.29
N GLY A 230 -0.16 -10.88 13.21
CA GLY A 230 -0.42 -10.93 14.65
C GLY A 230 -1.25 -9.75 15.17
N PRO A 231 -2.03 -9.93 16.26
CA PRO A 231 -2.86 -8.88 16.87
C PRO A 231 -2.07 -7.68 17.46
N GLN A 232 -0.73 -7.71 17.43
CA GLN A 232 0.15 -6.68 18.02
C GLN A 232 0.54 -5.53 17.06
N HIS A 233 0.08 -5.51 15.80
CA HIS A 233 0.65 -4.61 14.78
C HIS A 233 0.21 -3.12 14.87
N ASN A 234 -0.51 -2.69 15.90
CA ASN A 234 -0.87 -1.27 16.04
C ASN A 234 0.27 -0.37 16.58
N THR A 235 1.47 -0.91 16.81
CA THR A 235 2.59 -0.22 17.48
C THR A 235 3.53 0.56 16.55
N ASN A 236 3.64 0.21 15.27
CA ASN A 236 4.57 0.88 14.33
C ASN A 236 4.01 2.16 13.67
N LYS A 237 3.11 2.90 14.35
CA LYS A 237 2.63 4.21 13.88
C LYS A 237 3.69 5.33 13.99
N GLU A 238 4.86 5.05 14.56
CA GLU A 238 5.81 6.07 15.03
C GLU A 238 6.61 6.77 13.92
N GLN A 239 6.70 6.23 12.70
CA GLN A 239 7.47 6.86 11.60
C GLN A 239 6.63 7.65 10.59
N TYR A 240 5.30 7.62 10.69
CA TYR A 240 4.42 8.30 9.75
C TYR A 240 3.41 9.16 10.51
N SER A 241 3.61 10.48 10.45
CA SER A 241 2.64 11.44 10.97
C SER A 241 1.25 11.16 10.40
N SER A 242 0.25 11.14 11.28
CA SER A 242 -1.19 10.94 11.06
C SER A 242 -1.84 12.08 10.24
N ASP A 243 -1.09 12.69 9.34
CA ASP A 243 -1.54 13.83 8.58
C ASP A 243 -2.34 13.33 7.37
N SER A 244 -3.64 13.61 7.48
CA SER A 244 -4.75 13.43 6.56
C SER A 244 -4.37 13.39 5.08
N ASP A 245 -4.42 12.20 4.49
CA ASP A 245 -4.72 12.03 3.07
C ASP A 245 -5.95 11.10 3.02
N GLU A 246 -7.10 11.60 3.49
CA GLU A 246 -8.42 10.97 3.29
C GLU A 246 -8.89 11.15 1.84
N SER A 247 -8.09 10.74 0.85
CA SER A 247 -8.49 10.87 -0.56
C SER A 247 -9.38 9.73 -1.04
N ASP A 248 -9.55 8.66 -0.26
CA ASP A 248 -9.96 7.37 -0.81
C ASP A 248 -11.35 6.89 -0.36
N THR A 249 -12.28 7.81 -0.08
CA THR A 249 -13.68 7.43 0.21
C THR A 249 -14.69 7.76 -0.88
N GLU A 250 -14.36 8.58 -1.89
CA GLU A 250 -15.39 9.02 -2.85
C GLU A 250 -15.95 7.90 -3.72
N ALA A 251 -15.15 6.98 -4.27
CA ALA A 251 -15.71 5.93 -5.13
C ALA A 251 -16.49 4.87 -4.34
N TYR A 252 -16.00 4.44 -3.16
CA TYR A 252 -16.75 3.53 -2.30
C TYR A 252 -18.04 4.18 -1.79
N LYS A 253 -18.00 5.47 -1.44
CA LYS A 253 -19.19 6.25 -1.06
C LYS A 253 -20.13 6.42 -2.25
N ARG A 254 -19.66 6.82 -3.44
CA ARG A 254 -20.46 6.95 -4.66
C ARG A 254 -21.11 5.64 -5.07
N ILE A 255 -20.37 4.53 -5.03
CA ILE A 255 -20.93 3.21 -5.32
C ILE A 255 -22.00 2.86 -4.26
N ARG A 256 -21.74 3.12 -2.98
CA ARG A 256 -22.73 2.94 -1.90
C ARG A 256 -23.95 3.86 -2.05
N GLU A 257 -23.77 5.10 -2.50
CA GLU A 257 -24.80 6.12 -2.67
C GLU A 257 -25.61 5.93 -3.97
N GLN A 258 -24.98 5.47 -5.05
CA GLN A 258 -25.60 5.23 -6.35
C GLN A 258 -26.43 3.96 -6.35
N TYR A 259 -25.96 2.90 -5.69
CA TYR A 259 -26.62 1.61 -5.68
C TYR A 259 -27.37 1.29 -4.39
N GLY A 260 -27.07 1.97 -3.27
CA GLY A 260 -27.75 1.77 -1.98
C GLY A 260 -29.25 2.09 -1.99
N PRO A 261 -29.73 3.15 -2.67
CA PRO A 261 -31.16 3.46 -2.72
C PRO A 261 -31.96 2.54 -3.66
N LEU A 262 -31.31 1.86 -4.62
CA LEU A 262 -32.02 1.02 -5.59
C LEU A 262 -32.39 -0.37 -5.04
N TYR A 263 -31.75 -0.79 -3.94
CA TYR A 263 -31.93 -2.11 -3.35
C TYR A 263 -31.63 -2.06 -1.84
N GLU A 264 -32.67 -1.93 -1.02
CA GLU A 264 -32.60 -1.86 0.45
C GLU A 264 -31.90 -3.09 1.07
N ASP A 265 -31.90 -4.23 0.36
CA ASP A 265 -31.37 -5.53 0.77
C ASP A 265 -29.93 -5.82 0.28
N LEU A 266 -29.29 -4.90 -0.45
CA LEU A 266 -27.93 -5.08 -0.98
C LEU A 266 -26.89 -4.42 -0.07
N CYS A 267 -26.05 -5.23 0.58
CA CYS A 267 -24.89 -4.76 1.31
C CYS A 267 -23.69 -4.64 0.36
N PHE A 268 -23.18 -3.43 0.19
CA PHE A 268 -21.87 -3.21 -0.42
C PHE A 268 -20.78 -3.52 0.59
N SER A 269 -20.16 -4.69 0.44
CA SER A 269 -18.99 -5.08 1.24
C SER A 269 -17.81 -5.33 0.32
N ILE A 270 -16.65 -4.79 0.68
CA ILE A 270 -15.38 -5.22 0.10
C ILE A 270 -15.16 -6.63 0.61
N ASP A 271 -15.09 -7.59 -0.30
CA ASP A 271 -14.63 -8.92 0.06
C ASP A 271 -13.17 -8.78 0.47
N SER A 272 -12.91 -8.92 1.77
CA SER A 272 -11.58 -8.78 2.34
C SER A 272 -10.59 -9.73 1.66
N VAL A 273 -11.03 -10.93 1.28
CA VAL A 273 -10.21 -11.95 0.64
C VAL A 273 -9.81 -11.55 -0.76
N THR A 274 -10.77 -11.11 -1.58
CA THR A 274 -10.50 -10.83 -3.01
C THR A 274 -10.15 -9.37 -3.30
N GLY A 275 -10.42 -8.44 -2.38
CA GLY A 275 -10.28 -6.99 -2.58
C GLY A 275 -11.35 -6.40 -3.52
N ARG A 276 -12.31 -7.21 -3.97
CA ARG A 276 -13.39 -6.81 -4.88
C ARG A 276 -14.54 -6.19 -4.10
N ALA A 277 -15.14 -5.12 -4.62
CA ALA A 277 -16.46 -4.70 -4.14
C ALA A 277 -17.49 -5.71 -4.67
N ASN A 278 -18.04 -6.50 -3.75
CA ASN A 278 -19.16 -7.37 -4.06
C ASN A 278 -20.46 -6.69 -3.66
N VAL A 279 -21.45 -6.89 -4.51
CA VAL A 279 -22.83 -6.54 -4.24
C VAL A 279 -23.47 -7.79 -3.66
N ILE A 280 -23.43 -7.91 -2.33
CA ILE A 280 -23.99 -9.07 -1.66
C ILE A 280 -25.46 -8.74 -1.38
N ARG A 281 -26.37 -9.53 -1.94
CA ARG A 281 -27.73 -9.60 -1.41
C ARG A 281 -27.60 -10.13 0.01
N HIS A 282 -27.94 -9.32 1.00
CA HIS A 282 -28.06 -9.78 2.37
C HIS A 282 -29.39 -10.53 2.51
N GLU A 283 -29.61 -11.53 1.67
CA GLU A 283 -30.66 -12.51 1.88
C GLU A 283 -30.24 -13.34 3.09
N ASP A 284 -31.11 -13.44 4.10
CA ASP A 284 -30.85 -14.32 5.22
C ASP A 284 -30.55 -15.73 4.65
N PRO A 285 -29.40 -16.36 4.95
CA PRO A 285 -29.07 -17.68 4.40
C PRO A 285 -30.13 -18.75 4.73
N MET A 286 -30.94 -18.47 5.76
CA MET A 286 -32.02 -19.29 6.28
C MET A 286 -33.42 -18.82 5.79
N GLN A 287 -33.49 -17.85 4.88
CA GLN A 287 -34.74 -17.38 4.27
C GLN A 287 -35.33 -18.51 3.42
N GLY A 288 -36.62 -18.81 3.64
CA GLY A 288 -37.30 -19.95 3.00
C GLY A 288 -36.99 -21.33 3.60
N TRP A 289 -36.19 -21.43 4.68
CA TRP A 289 -35.99 -22.72 5.37
C TRP A 289 -37.16 -23.02 6.32
N SER A 290 -37.63 -24.27 6.31
CA SER A 290 -38.56 -24.77 7.32
C SER A 290 -37.91 -24.78 8.71
N VAL A 291 -38.72 -24.61 9.77
CA VAL A 291 -38.24 -24.60 11.16
C VAL A 291 -37.44 -25.88 11.48
N GLU A 292 -37.91 -27.03 11.00
CA GLU A 292 -37.22 -28.32 11.17
C GLU A 292 -35.82 -28.31 10.54
N ARG A 293 -35.68 -27.78 9.32
CA ARG A 293 -34.37 -27.67 8.67
C ARG A 293 -33.43 -26.74 9.45
N LYS A 294 -33.96 -25.65 10.00
CA LYS A 294 -33.19 -24.74 10.86
C LYS A 294 -32.68 -25.47 12.11
N MET A 295 -33.53 -26.26 12.76
CA MET A 295 -33.14 -27.04 13.95
C MET A 295 -32.07 -28.08 13.65
N VAL A 296 -32.20 -28.83 12.55
CA VAL A 296 -31.19 -29.82 12.14
C VAL A 296 -29.82 -29.19 11.90
N GLU A 297 -29.77 -27.99 11.31
CA GLU A 297 -28.50 -27.31 11.07
C GLU A 297 -27.90 -26.72 12.35
N VAL A 298 -28.72 -26.25 13.28
CA VAL A 298 -28.29 -25.85 14.63
C VAL A 298 -27.69 -27.04 15.37
N ASP A 299 -28.33 -28.21 15.31
CA ASP A 299 -27.80 -29.42 15.95
C ASP A 299 -26.46 -29.84 15.35
N LYS A 300 -26.30 -29.75 14.01
CA LYS A 300 -24.99 -29.99 13.38
C LYS A 300 -23.95 -28.99 13.85
N LEU A 301 -24.30 -27.71 13.93
CA LEU A 301 -23.39 -26.65 14.37
C LEU A 301 -22.93 -26.88 15.81
N VAL A 302 -23.85 -27.19 16.72
CA VAL A 302 -23.53 -27.50 18.12
C VAL A 302 -22.60 -28.71 18.19
N ASN A 303 -22.91 -29.77 17.45
CA ASN A 303 -22.06 -30.97 17.40
C ASN A 303 -20.66 -30.68 16.84
N SER A 304 -20.55 -29.87 15.78
CA SER A 304 -19.26 -29.46 15.20
C SER A 304 -18.46 -28.57 16.16
N LEU A 305 -19.14 -27.66 16.87
CA LEU A 305 -18.50 -26.81 17.88
C LEU A 305 -18.00 -27.64 19.06
N ASP A 306 -18.82 -28.55 19.58
CA ASP A 306 -18.45 -29.48 20.65
C ASP A 306 -17.25 -30.35 20.24
N GLN A 307 -17.23 -30.86 19.01
CA GLN A 307 -16.07 -31.59 18.47
C GLN A 307 -14.83 -30.69 18.42
N ALA A 308 -14.94 -29.46 17.92
CA ALA A 308 -13.80 -28.54 17.83
C ALA A 308 -13.24 -28.14 19.20
N ILE A 309 -14.11 -27.98 20.21
CA ILE A 309 -13.72 -27.71 21.60
C ILE A 309 -13.05 -28.95 22.22
N ASN A 310 -13.66 -30.14 22.08
CA ASN A 310 -13.13 -31.38 22.63
C ASN A 310 -11.79 -31.81 22.00
N HIS A 311 -11.60 -31.53 20.71
CA HIS A 311 -10.32 -31.74 20.03
C HIS A 311 -9.30 -30.62 20.27
N GLY A 312 -9.65 -29.58 21.04
CA GLY A 312 -8.77 -28.48 21.41
C GLY A 312 -8.42 -27.53 20.26
N ILE A 313 -9.15 -27.59 19.14
CA ILE A 313 -9.00 -26.70 17.97
C ILE A 313 -9.46 -25.29 18.33
N ILE A 314 -10.57 -25.19 19.06
CA ILE A 314 -11.12 -23.92 19.53
C ILE A 314 -11.06 -23.92 21.05
N LYS A 315 -10.47 -22.88 21.63
CA LYS A 315 -10.47 -22.65 23.08
C LYS A 315 -11.18 -21.34 23.39
N PRO A 316 -12.20 -21.34 24.26
CA PRO A 316 -12.82 -20.11 24.69
C PRO A 316 -11.79 -19.24 25.42
N MET A 317 -11.85 -17.92 25.24
CA MET A 317 -10.88 -16.96 25.79
C MET A 317 -11.56 -15.88 26.61
N VAL A 318 -10.85 -15.32 27.58
CA VAL A 318 -11.24 -14.18 28.41
C VAL A 318 -10.13 -13.13 28.34
N MET A 319 -10.48 -11.85 28.44
CA MET A 319 -9.49 -10.78 28.50
C MET A 319 -8.91 -10.69 29.91
N ASP A 320 -7.59 -10.69 30.04
CA ASP A 320 -6.93 -10.42 31.32
C ASP A 320 -7.01 -8.92 31.70
N SER A 321 -6.58 -8.57 32.91
CA SER A 321 -6.53 -7.17 33.37
C SER A 321 -5.61 -6.26 32.55
N SER A 322 -4.78 -6.83 31.67
CA SER A 322 -3.86 -6.13 30.78
C SER A 322 -4.43 -5.97 29.37
N GLY A 323 -5.64 -6.48 29.11
CA GLY A 323 -6.29 -6.43 27.80
C GLY A 323 -5.82 -7.50 26.82
N ASN A 324 -5.14 -8.56 27.27
CA ASN A 324 -4.72 -9.68 26.42
C ASN A 324 -5.70 -10.86 26.51
N PRO A 325 -5.99 -11.54 25.38
CA PRO A 325 -6.85 -12.72 25.39
C PRO A 325 -6.09 -13.93 25.97
N VAL A 326 -6.59 -14.49 27.06
CA VAL A 326 -6.10 -15.70 27.72
C VAL A 326 -7.14 -16.83 27.64
N PRO A 327 -6.74 -18.11 27.53
CA PRO A 327 -7.69 -19.22 27.55
C PRO A 327 -8.53 -19.21 28.84
N ALA A 328 -9.85 -19.40 28.70
CA ALA A 328 -10.73 -19.50 29.85
C ALA A 328 -10.48 -20.83 30.58
N GLU A 329 -10.20 -20.78 31.87
CA GLU A 329 -9.96 -21.97 32.68
C GLU A 329 -11.27 -22.60 33.15
N SER A 330 -12.35 -21.81 33.21
CA SER A 330 -13.66 -22.26 33.68
C SER A 330 -14.81 -21.55 32.98
N VAL A 331 -15.93 -22.26 32.83
CA VAL A 331 -17.20 -21.73 32.31
C VAL A 331 -17.72 -20.54 33.14
N LEU A 332 -17.37 -20.47 34.43
CA LEU A 332 -17.70 -19.34 35.30
C LEU A 332 -17.03 -18.04 34.84
N GLN A 333 -15.74 -18.10 34.46
CA GLN A 333 -15.00 -16.94 33.98
C GLN A 333 -15.62 -16.39 32.68
N LEU A 334 -16.10 -17.27 31.80
CA LEU A 334 -16.79 -16.87 30.56
C LEU A 334 -18.13 -16.18 30.84
N ARG A 335 -18.92 -16.69 31.80
CA ARG A 335 -20.19 -16.07 32.18
C ARG A 335 -19.98 -14.70 32.80
N GLU A 336 -19.00 -14.57 33.68
CA GLU A 336 -18.65 -13.29 34.31
C GLU A 336 -18.15 -12.26 33.29
N ALA A 337 -17.31 -12.68 32.33
CA ALA A 337 -16.85 -11.81 31.25
C ALA A 337 -18.00 -11.33 30.35
N ASN A 338 -18.93 -12.22 30.00
CA ASN A 338 -20.11 -11.84 29.21
C ASN A 338 -21.04 -10.88 29.98
N LEU A 339 -21.25 -11.08 31.27
CA LEU A 339 -22.04 -10.17 32.10
C LEU A 339 -21.41 -8.77 32.19
N LYS A 340 -20.08 -8.70 32.32
CA LYS A 340 -19.34 -7.42 32.29
C LYS A 340 -19.48 -6.70 30.95
N ASN A 341 -19.42 -7.43 29.83
CA ASN A 341 -19.60 -6.84 28.49
C ASN A 341 -21.02 -6.31 28.26
N ILE A 342 -22.04 -6.99 28.78
CA ILE A 342 -23.44 -6.54 28.67
C ILE A 342 -23.64 -5.23 29.44
N HIS A 343 -23.16 -5.14 30.68
CA HIS A 343 -23.24 -3.89 31.45
C HIS A 343 -22.48 -2.73 30.78
N HIS A 344 -21.34 -2.99 30.14
CA HIS A 344 -20.62 -1.95 29.41
C HIS A 344 -21.37 -1.42 28.17
N GLN A 345 -22.14 -2.28 27.47
CA GLN A 345 -22.97 -1.86 26.35
C GLN A 345 -24.22 -1.07 26.79
N ASP A 346 -24.78 -1.40 27.95
CA ASP A 346 -25.92 -0.66 28.53
C ASP A 346 -25.49 0.72 29.05
N ASP A 347 -24.30 0.84 29.65
CA ASP A 347 -23.73 2.12 30.10
C ASP A 347 -23.43 3.08 28.92
N LEU A 348 -22.91 2.55 27.80
CA LEU A 348 -22.66 3.34 26.59
C LEU A 348 -23.96 3.86 25.94
N ARG A 349 -25.01 3.03 25.93
CA ARG A 349 -26.34 3.43 25.45
C ARG A 349 -27.02 4.46 26.35
N ALA A 350 -26.77 4.41 27.66
CA ALA A 350 -27.28 5.40 28.60
C ALA A 350 -26.58 6.77 28.42
N SER A 351 -25.27 6.79 28.16
CA SER A 351 -24.53 8.04 27.91
C SER A 351 -24.87 8.74 26.58
N GLU A 352 -25.28 7.99 25.54
CA GLU A 352 -25.73 8.58 24.26
C GLU A 352 -27.14 9.18 24.35
N SER A 353 -27.93 8.83 25.38
CA SER A 353 -29.30 9.34 25.56
C SER A 353 -29.41 10.62 26.39
N SER A 354 -28.30 11.09 26.98
CA SER A 354 -28.27 12.29 27.85
C SER A 354 -27.82 13.58 27.16
N ASP A 355 -27.40 13.53 25.89
CA ASP A 355 -26.82 14.69 25.19
C ASP A 355 -27.82 15.47 24.29
N ASP A 356 -29.11 15.08 24.25
CA ASP A 356 -30.08 15.64 23.28
C ASP A 356 -31.26 16.45 23.90
N GLU A 357 -31.16 16.90 25.14
CA GLU A 357 -32.11 17.88 25.70
C GLU A 357 -31.40 19.03 26.44
N GLY A 358 -31.20 20.17 25.78
CA GLY A 358 -30.92 21.41 26.51
C GLY A 358 -30.26 22.62 25.81
N ASP A 359 -30.54 22.94 24.54
CA ASP A 359 -30.31 24.32 24.05
C ASP A 359 -31.50 24.83 23.23
N GLY A 360 -32.55 25.24 23.94
CA GLY A 360 -33.72 25.94 23.41
C GLY A 360 -33.63 27.43 23.71
N GLY A 361 -32.99 28.19 22.82
CA GLY A 361 -32.80 29.63 22.92
C GLY A 361 -34.10 30.45 23.06
N GLN A 362 -34.02 31.46 23.94
CA GLN A 362 -34.96 32.56 24.11
C GLN A 362 -35.27 33.27 22.78
N ILE A 363 -36.55 33.33 22.39
CA ILE A 363 -37.05 34.28 21.40
C ILE A 363 -37.92 35.31 22.12
N MET A 364 -37.36 36.50 22.36
CA MET A 364 -38.12 37.71 22.66
C MET A 364 -38.73 38.27 21.38
N ALA A 365 -40.06 38.31 21.29
CA ALA A 365 -40.77 39.05 20.26
C ALA A 365 -41.49 40.26 20.88
N ASN A 366 -41.07 41.45 20.43
CA ASN A 366 -41.58 42.76 20.80
C ASN A 366 -43.08 42.91 20.48
N LYS A 367 -43.80 43.51 21.44
CA LYS A 367 -45.10 44.15 21.22
C LYS A 367 -44.95 45.36 20.30
N SER A 368 -45.80 45.49 19.30
CA SER A 368 -46.30 46.79 18.82
C SER A 368 -47.64 46.66 18.11
N LYS A 369 -48.63 47.29 18.75
CA LYS A 369 -50.00 47.64 18.35
C LYS A 369 -51.07 46.54 18.37
#